data_AF-A0AAP2MJI8-F1
#
_entry.id   AF-A0AAP2MJI8-F1
#
_cell.length_a   1.000
_cell.length_b   1.000
_cell.length_c   1.000
_cell.angle_alpha   90.00
_cell.angle_beta   90.00
_cell.angle_gamma   90.00
#
_symmetry.space_group_name_H-M   'P 1'
#
loop_
_entity.id
_entity.type
_entity.pdbx_description
1 polymer ?
#
loop_
_entity_poly.entity_id
_entity_poly.type
_entity_poly.pdbx_seq_one_letter_code
_entity_poly.pdbx_strand_id
1 'polypeptide(L)'
;MDEAGQGVSEGGQARKCSANARRRLGRCALLIALAWSAAAGTVPAVAPESGGAGPVIATAEETRAIVQAVLEAVDFAGEPAPPTDAQEAPAPASARLLLLVDESLCLGDAPGIRCDDHLVDAPPKALAGFVSRALFDDLARANVARVPLDLSGIPGTAPVRRSDLENLGAWDGWPRFHRDFPDTKGFMKITRPVLSEDRSVALIYVAHYCGPLCAVGMMLRLERSAQGWRVVAEKGVWVS
;
A
#
# COMPACT_ATOMS: atom_id res chain seq x y z
N MET A 1 -32.95 53.31 -16.83
CA MET A 1 -31.94 53.88 -17.73
C MET A 1 -30.62 53.71 -17.00
N ASP A 2 -29.74 52.76 -17.27
CA ASP A 2 -29.63 51.83 -18.40
C ASP A 2 -28.83 50.59 -17.97
N GLU A 3 -29.23 49.48 -18.60
CA GLU A 3 -28.50 48.29 -19.03
C GLU A 3 -27.73 47.38 -18.05
N ALA A 4 -28.39 46.24 -17.84
CA ALA A 4 -27.84 44.94 -17.52
C ALA A 4 -26.88 44.42 -18.61
N GLY A 5 -25.79 43.77 -18.18
CA GLY A 5 -24.92 42.97 -19.03
C GLY A 5 -24.80 41.55 -18.48
N GLN A 6 -25.64 40.64 -18.97
CA GLN A 6 -25.55 39.19 -18.76
C GLN A 6 -24.58 38.58 -19.77
N GLY A 7 -23.45 38.05 -19.29
CA GLY A 7 -22.52 37.25 -20.09
C GLY A 7 -22.72 35.76 -19.79
N VAL A 8 -23.48 35.08 -20.66
CA VAL A 8 -23.57 33.61 -20.70
C VAL A 8 -22.39 33.09 -21.52
N SER A 9 -21.58 32.19 -20.95
CA SER A 9 -20.57 31.43 -21.71
C SER A 9 -20.77 29.93 -21.47
N GLU A 10 -21.64 29.34 -22.28
CA GLU A 10 -21.72 27.89 -22.49
C GLU A 10 -20.52 27.43 -23.32
N GLY A 11 -19.51 26.86 -22.65
CA GLY A 11 -18.36 26.23 -23.28
C GLY A 11 -18.42 24.71 -23.11
N GLY A 12 -19.27 24.04 -23.90
CA GLY A 12 -19.30 22.58 -23.98
C GLY A 12 -18.05 22.03 -24.66
N GLN A 13 -17.26 21.24 -23.93
CA GLN A 13 -16.14 20.48 -24.50
C GLN A 13 -16.27 18.99 -24.17
N ALA A 14 -17.15 18.33 -24.92
CA ALA A 14 -17.23 16.88 -25.00
C ALA A 14 -15.91 16.34 -25.58
N ARG A 15 -15.12 15.65 -24.74
CA ARG A 15 -13.93 14.93 -25.20
C ARG A 15 -14.38 13.74 -26.06
N LYS A 16 -14.10 13.85 -27.36
CA LYS A 16 -14.24 12.77 -28.34
C LYS A 16 -13.31 11.61 -27.96
N CYS A 17 -13.87 10.46 -27.60
CA CYS A 17 -13.15 9.19 -27.63
C CYS A 17 -12.71 8.91 -29.08
N SER A 18 -11.41 8.96 -29.32
CA SER A 18 -10.81 8.68 -30.62
C SER A 18 -10.84 7.16 -30.85
N ALA A 19 -11.75 6.72 -31.72
CA ALA A 19 -11.75 5.40 -32.31
C ALA A 19 -10.94 5.43 -33.62
N ASN A 20 -9.75 4.84 -33.61
CA ASN A 20 -8.92 4.56 -34.78
C ASN A 20 -8.02 3.37 -34.40
N ALA A 21 -7.78 2.33 -35.20
CA ALA A 21 -8.11 2.05 -36.57
C ALA A 21 -8.10 0.52 -36.79
N ARG A 22 -9.01 0.05 -37.63
CA ARG A 22 -8.97 -1.28 -38.25
C ARG A 22 -7.81 -1.36 -39.23
N ARG A 23 -7.13 -2.51 -39.29
CA ARG A 23 -6.71 -3.30 -40.49
C ARG A 23 -5.33 -3.95 -40.30
N ARG A 24 -5.31 -5.28 -40.22
CA ARG A 24 -4.63 -6.20 -41.17
C ARG A 24 -4.85 -7.64 -40.72
N LEU A 25 -5.86 -8.28 -41.31
CA LEU A 25 -6.02 -9.73 -41.30
C LEU A 25 -5.01 -10.33 -42.29
N GLY A 26 -3.89 -10.83 -41.76
CA GLY A 26 -2.98 -11.71 -42.47
C GLY A 26 -3.25 -13.15 -42.07
N ARG A 27 -3.74 -13.95 -43.02
CA ARG A 27 -3.92 -15.40 -42.90
C ARG A 27 -2.52 -16.07 -42.85
N CYS A 28 -2.17 -16.67 -41.72
CA CYS A 28 -1.22 -17.78 -41.68
C CYS A 28 -1.89 -18.94 -40.94
N ALA A 29 -2.42 -19.88 -41.72
CA ALA A 29 -2.80 -21.19 -41.24
C ALA A 29 -1.51 -21.94 -40.84
N LEU A 30 -1.42 -22.40 -39.60
CA LEU A 30 -0.45 -23.41 -39.21
C LEU A 30 -1.16 -24.52 -38.43
N LEU A 31 -0.88 -25.73 -38.86
CA LEU A 31 -1.51 -26.99 -38.49
C LEU A 31 -1.37 -27.26 -36.99
N ILE A 32 -2.50 -27.47 -36.31
CA ILE A 32 -2.57 -27.94 -34.92
C ILE A 32 -2.48 -29.47 -34.97
N ALA A 33 -1.31 -30.02 -34.64
CA ALA A 33 -1.18 -31.43 -34.31
C ALA A 33 -1.60 -31.62 -32.84
N LEU A 34 -2.78 -32.21 -32.63
CA LEU A 34 -3.30 -32.61 -31.32
C LEU A 34 -2.55 -33.85 -30.82
N ALA A 35 -1.52 -33.65 -29.98
CA ALA A 35 -0.96 -34.69 -29.15
C ALA A 35 -1.66 -34.67 -27.78
N TRP A 36 -2.67 -35.53 -27.62
CA TRP A 36 -3.29 -35.79 -26.31
C TRP A 36 -2.37 -36.72 -25.50
N SER A 37 -1.50 -36.13 -24.69
CA SER A 37 -0.78 -36.86 -23.64
C SER A 37 -1.60 -36.79 -22.35
N ALA A 38 -2.20 -37.92 -21.98
CA ALA A 38 -2.81 -38.12 -20.67
C ALA A 38 -1.70 -38.15 -19.60
N ALA A 39 -1.28 -36.98 -19.12
CA ALA A 39 -0.41 -36.89 -17.96
C ALA A 39 -1.24 -37.20 -16.70
N ALA A 40 -0.98 -38.36 -16.10
CA ALA A 40 -1.48 -38.71 -14.78
C ALA A 40 -1.08 -37.59 -13.81
N GLY A 41 -2.06 -36.81 -13.37
CA GLY A 41 -1.86 -35.69 -12.46
C GLY A 41 -1.38 -36.19 -11.11
N THR A 42 -0.07 -36.10 -10.87
CA THR A 42 0.48 -36.15 -9.51
C THR A 42 -0.04 -34.92 -8.77
N VAL A 43 -1.03 -35.13 -7.90
CA VAL A 43 -1.46 -34.11 -6.93
C VAL A 43 -0.21 -33.76 -6.12
N PRO A 44 0.30 -32.51 -6.17
CA PRO A 44 1.48 -32.15 -5.41
C PRO A 44 1.15 -32.38 -3.93
N ALA A 45 2.01 -33.14 -3.26
CA ALA A 45 1.89 -33.40 -1.84
C ALA A 45 1.84 -32.05 -1.11
N VAL A 46 0.75 -31.80 -0.39
CA VAL A 46 0.63 -30.66 0.52
C VAL A 46 1.74 -30.83 1.56
N ALA A 47 2.75 -29.97 1.51
CA ALA A 47 3.86 -30.00 2.44
C ALA A 47 3.33 -29.86 3.88
N PRO A 48 3.88 -30.60 4.85
CA PRO A 48 3.44 -30.54 6.24
C PRO A 48 3.59 -29.11 6.78
N GLU A 49 2.58 -28.63 7.50
CA GLU A 49 2.64 -27.34 8.20
C GLU A 49 3.81 -27.40 9.21
N SER A 50 4.85 -26.61 8.95
CA SER A 50 6.09 -26.57 9.73
C SER A 50 5.84 -25.98 11.12
N GLY A 51 5.44 -26.85 12.06
CA GLY A 51 5.36 -26.52 13.48
C GLY A 51 6.76 -26.40 14.09
N GLY A 52 7.28 -25.18 14.26
CA GLY A 52 8.30 -24.95 15.29
C GLY A 52 9.26 -23.77 15.12
N ALA A 53 9.47 -23.25 13.92
CA ALA A 53 10.30 -22.06 13.75
C ALA A 53 9.47 -20.80 14.07
N GLY A 54 10.01 -19.87 14.86
CA GLY A 54 9.38 -18.56 15.06
C GLY A 54 9.24 -17.77 13.75
N PRO A 55 8.56 -16.63 13.76
CA PRO A 55 8.39 -15.79 12.57
C PRO A 55 9.73 -15.47 11.90
N VAL A 56 9.83 -15.67 10.58
CA VAL A 56 11.00 -15.23 9.81
C VAL A 56 10.83 -13.75 9.50
N ILE A 57 11.48 -12.89 10.29
CA ILE A 57 11.39 -11.43 10.14
C ILE A 57 12.36 -10.96 9.07
N ALA A 58 11.92 -10.07 8.17
CA ALA A 58 12.78 -9.45 7.17
C ALA A 58 13.92 -8.64 7.82
N THR A 59 15.12 -8.68 7.23
CA THR A 59 16.22 -7.80 7.66
C THR A 59 15.91 -6.33 7.34
N ALA A 60 16.74 -5.39 7.82
CA ALA A 60 16.60 -3.98 7.46
C ALA A 60 16.71 -3.76 5.93
N GLU A 61 17.66 -4.43 5.29
CA GLU A 61 17.82 -4.39 3.82
C GLU A 61 16.61 -4.97 3.09
N GLU A 62 16.11 -6.14 3.53
CA GLU A 62 14.91 -6.75 2.95
C GLU A 62 13.67 -5.88 3.18
N THR A 63 13.54 -5.27 4.35
CA THR A 63 12.45 -4.35 4.67
C THR A 63 12.45 -3.17 3.71
N ARG A 64 13.60 -2.53 3.48
CA ARG A 64 13.69 -1.44 2.49
C ARG A 64 13.34 -1.89 1.09
N ALA A 65 13.83 -3.05 0.65
CA ALA A 65 13.53 -3.58 -0.67
C ALA A 65 12.03 -3.92 -0.85
N ILE A 66 11.40 -4.47 0.20
CA ILE A 66 9.96 -4.73 0.23
C ILE A 66 9.17 -3.43 0.18
N VAL A 67 9.53 -2.44 1.01
CA VAL A 67 8.84 -1.14 1.03
C VAL A 67 9.00 -0.41 -0.30
N GLN A 68 10.18 -0.45 -0.93
CA GLN A 68 10.36 0.11 -2.26
C GLN A 68 9.43 -0.56 -3.28
N ALA A 69 9.33 -1.89 -3.29
CA ALA A 69 8.42 -2.61 -4.18
C ALA A 69 6.94 -2.26 -3.93
N VAL A 70 6.56 -1.95 -2.69
CA VAL A 70 5.22 -1.44 -2.35
C VAL A 70 5.00 -0.05 -2.95
N LEU A 71 5.95 0.87 -2.78
CA LEU A 71 5.85 2.25 -3.30
C LEU A 71 5.83 2.31 -4.83
N GLU A 72 6.46 1.34 -5.50
CA GLU A 72 6.41 1.22 -6.97
C GLU A 72 5.07 0.64 -7.46
N ALA A 73 4.40 -0.18 -6.65
CA ALA A 73 3.17 -0.88 -7.03
C ALA A 73 1.89 -0.14 -6.62
N VAL A 74 1.93 0.64 -5.54
CA VAL A 74 0.77 1.30 -4.93
C VAL A 74 0.91 2.81 -5.05
N ASP A 75 -0.11 3.46 -5.62
CA ASP A 75 -0.16 4.92 -5.72
C ASP A 75 -0.71 5.55 -4.44
N PHE A 76 0.19 6.03 -3.58
CA PHE A 76 -0.15 6.83 -2.41
C PHE A 76 -0.32 8.30 -2.81
N ALA A 77 -1.30 8.59 -3.67
CA ALA A 77 -1.47 9.91 -4.29
C ALA A 77 -1.59 11.06 -3.26
N GLY A 78 -2.15 10.78 -2.08
CA GLY A 78 -2.43 11.76 -1.03
C GLY A 78 -3.46 12.80 -1.46
N GLU A 79 -4.09 13.48 -0.50
CA GLU A 79 -4.89 14.66 -0.82
C GLU A 79 -3.99 15.89 -0.97
N PRO A 80 -4.27 16.79 -1.93
CA PRO A 80 -3.67 18.11 -1.89
C PRO A 80 -4.03 18.81 -0.59
N ALA A 81 -3.04 19.43 0.04
CA ALA A 81 -3.27 20.31 1.17
C ALA A 81 -4.37 21.32 0.77
N PRO A 82 -5.37 21.56 1.64
CA PRO A 82 -6.38 22.56 1.36
C PRO A 82 -5.67 23.91 1.12
N PRO A 83 -6.14 24.72 0.16
CA PRO A 83 -5.59 26.04 -0.05
C PRO A 83 -5.72 26.87 1.23
N THR A 84 -4.72 27.70 1.53
CA THR A 84 -4.70 28.50 2.77
C THR A 84 -5.82 29.54 2.73
N ASP A 85 -6.09 30.06 1.53
CA ASP A 85 -7.19 30.97 1.23
C ASP A 85 -8.08 30.38 0.14
N ALA A 86 -9.41 30.60 0.22
CA ALA A 86 -10.37 30.08 -0.76
C ALA A 86 -10.14 30.55 -2.23
N GLN A 87 -9.24 31.53 -2.42
CA GLN A 87 -8.87 32.09 -3.72
C GLN A 87 -7.50 31.59 -4.22
N GLU A 88 -6.75 30.85 -3.40
CA GLU A 88 -5.45 30.32 -3.78
C GLU A 88 -5.62 29.15 -4.77
N ALA A 89 -4.90 29.21 -5.88
CA ALA A 89 -4.90 28.12 -6.85
C ALA A 89 -4.28 26.87 -6.20
N PRO A 90 -4.80 25.65 -6.48
CA PRO A 90 -4.20 24.43 -5.96
C PRO A 90 -2.72 24.36 -6.34
N ALA A 91 -1.85 24.10 -5.36
CA ALA A 91 -0.44 23.91 -5.62
C ALA A 91 -0.26 22.78 -6.65
N PRO A 92 0.63 22.96 -7.65
CA PRO A 92 0.89 21.92 -8.64
C PRO A 92 1.32 20.63 -7.93
N ALA A 93 0.96 19.48 -8.52
CA ALA A 93 1.39 18.17 -8.06
C ALA A 93 2.90 17.99 -8.33
N SER A 94 3.73 18.67 -7.54
CA SER A 94 5.16 18.41 -7.47
C SER A 94 5.40 16.98 -6.99
N ALA A 95 6.62 16.48 -7.17
CA ALA A 95 7.04 15.20 -6.61
C ALA A 95 7.05 15.27 -5.07
N ARG A 96 5.87 15.18 -4.47
CA ARG A 96 5.68 15.21 -3.02
C ARG A 96 6.29 13.97 -2.39
N LEU A 97 6.91 14.16 -1.23
CA LEU A 97 7.52 13.07 -0.47
C LEU A 97 6.43 12.28 0.28
N LEU A 98 6.64 10.98 0.44
CA LEU A 98 5.90 10.20 1.42
C LEU A 98 6.73 10.08 2.70
N LEU A 99 6.14 10.45 3.84
CA LEU A 99 6.83 10.28 5.12
C LEU A 99 6.70 8.84 5.61
N LEU A 100 7.81 8.21 5.97
CA LEU A 100 7.83 6.85 6.50
C LEU A 100 8.04 6.90 8.01
N VAL A 101 7.10 6.36 8.78
CA VAL A 101 7.26 6.30 10.24
C VAL A 101 8.35 5.30 10.59
N ASP A 102 9.32 5.74 11.39
CA ASP A 102 10.52 4.99 11.78
C ASP A 102 10.28 3.90 12.84
N GLU A 103 9.03 3.57 13.12
CA GLU A 103 8.62 2.52 14.04
C GLU A 103 7.55 1.63 13.41
N SER A 104 7.61 0.34 13.70
CA SER A 104 6.61 -0.61 13.23
C SER A 104 5.26 -0.37 13.90
N LEU A 105 4.20 -0.65 13.13
CA LEU A 105 2.86 -0.86 13.68
C LEU A 105 2.89 -2.01 14.68
N CYS A 106 2.10 -1.89 15.73
CA CYS A 106 1.87 -3.00 16.64
C CYS A 106 0.55 -3.69 16.29
N LEU A 107 0.57 -5.03 16.30
CA LEU A 107 -0.56 -5.90 16.07
C LEU A 107 -0.86 -6.69 17.35
N GLY A 108 -2.04 -6.47 17.92
CA GLY A 108 -2.62 -7.31 18.96
C GLY A 108 -2.68 -6.69 20.36
N ASP A 109 -3.23 -7.48 21.29
CA ASP A 109 -3.45 -7.14 22.68
C ASP A 109 -2.52 -7.98 23.57
N ALA A 110 -1.26 -7.58 23.70
CA ALA A 110 -0.40 -8.17 24.73
C ALA A 110 -0.73 -7.55 26.10
N PRO A 111 -0.71 -8.31 27.21
CA PRO A 111 -0.99 -7.75 28.53
C PRO A 111 -0.14 -6.52 28.84
N GLY A 112 -0.78 -5.37 29.04
CA GLY A 112 -0.10 -4.09 29.33
C GLY A 112 0.39 -3.32 28.09
N ILE A 113 0.22 -3.84 26.88
CA ILE A 113 0.53 -3.14 25.63
C ILE A 113 -0.79 -2.90 24.90
N ARG A 114 -1.14 -1.62 24.72
CA ARG A 114 -2.29 -1.22 23.91
C ARG A 114 -1.80 -0.79 22.54
N CYS A 115 -2.21 -1.54 21.52
CA CYS A 115 -1.86 -1.22 20.13
C CYS A 115 -3.05 -0.53 19.49
N ASP A 116 -2.92 0.77 19.25
CA ASP A 116 -4.01 1.62 18.72
C ASP A 116 -4.20 1.48 17.19
N ASP A 117 -3.75 0.36 16.61
CA ASP A 117 -3.70 0.18 15.16
C ASP A 117 -4.83 -0.75 14.66
N HIS A 118 -5.59 -0.27 13.67
CA HIS A 118 -6.87 -0.83 13.17
C HIS A 118 -6.82 -2.22 12.51
N LEU A 119 -5.69 -2.94 12.52
CA LEU A 119 -5.66 -4.28 11.93
C LEU A 119 -6.48 -5.29 12.75
N VAL A 120 -6.65 -5.04 14.05
CA VAL A 120 -7.45 -5.91 14.94
C VAL A 120 -8.93 -5.97 14.49
N ASP A 121 -9.41 -4.93 13.80
CA ASP A 121 -10.78 -4.87 13.29
C ASP A 121 -10.97 -5.70 12.01
N ALA A 122 -9.89 -6.18 11.38
CA ALA A 122 -9.96 -7.00 10.18
C ALA A 122 -10.44 -8.42 10.53
N PRO A 123 -11.67 -8.83 10.16
CA PRO A 123 -12.13 -10.17 10.50
C PRO A 123 -11.24 -11.20 9.80
N PRO A 124 -10.75 -12.24 10.49
CA PRO A 124 -9.86 -13.26 9.89
C PRO A 124 -10.41 -13.88 8.60
N LYS A 125 -11.74 -13.93 8.45
CA LYS A 125 -12.43 -14.40 7.24
C LYS A 125 -12.15 -13.54 6.00
N ALA A 126 -11.93 -12.23 6.16
CA ALA A 126 -11.62 -11.33 5.04
C ALA A 126 -10.26 -11.64 4.39
N LEU A 127 -9.35 -12.27 5.15
CA LEU A 127 -8.00 -12.65 4.71
C LEU A 127 -7.90 -14.14 4.32
N ALA A 128 -8.99 -14.91 4.44
CA ALA A 128 -9.00 -16.30 4.03
C ALA A 128 -8.68 -16.42 2.53
N GLY A 129 -7.70 -17.27 2.21
CA GLY A 129 -7.25 -17.48 0.82
C GLY A 129 -6.32 -16.39 0.27
N PHE A 130 -6.12 -15.28 0.97
CA PHE A 130 -5.14 -14.25 0.57
C PHE A 130 -3.71 -14.66 0.94
N VAL A 131 -3.54 -15.23 2.13
CA VAL A 131 -2.26 -15.70 2.66
C VAL A 131 -2.49 -16.95 3.51
N SER A 132 -1.45 -17.77 3.70
CA SER A 132 -1.54 -18.91 4.62
C SER A 132 -1.81 -18.41 6.05
N ARG A 133 -2.54 -19.23 6.82
CA ARG A 133 -2.84 -18.90 8.22
C ARG A 133 -1.56 -18.72 9.03
N ALA A 134 -0.58 -19.61 8.82
CA ALA A 134 0.72 -19.55 9.48
C ALA A 134 1.45 -18.22 9.24
N LEU A 135 1.58 -17.75 7.99
CA LEU A 135 2.28 -16.50 7.70
C LEU A 135 1.55 -15.26 8.25
N PHE A 136 0.21 -15.30 8.32
CA PHE A 136 -0.56 -14.26 9.00
C PHE A 136 -0.33 -14.26 10.52
N ASP A 137 -0.35 -15.44 11.15
CA ASP A 137 -0.08 -15.57 12.59
C ASP A 137 1.37 -15.16 12.90
N ASP A 138 2.30 -15.39 11.99
CA ASP A 138 3.69 -14.93 12.08
C ASP A 138 3.77 -13.40 12.06
N LEU A 139 3.03 -12.74 11.17
CA LEU A 139 2.94 -11.28 11.11
C LEU A 139 2.46 -10.70 12.44
N ALA A 140 1.40 -11.28 13.02
CA ALA A 140 0.87 -10.86 14.32
C ALA A 140 1.90 -11.04 15.43
N ARG A 141 2.53 -12.22 15.55
CA ARG A 141 3.56 -12.49 16.56
C ARG A 141 4.79 -11.60 16.39
N ALA A 142 5.18 -11.31 15.14
CA ALA A 142 6.27 -10.43 14.82
C ALA A 142 5.95 -8.95 15.09
N ASN A 143 4.73 -8.57 15.44
CA ASN A 143 4.39 -7.16 15.66
C ASN A 143 3.66 -6.94 16.98
N VAL A 144 3.85 -7.80 18.00
CA VAL A 144 3.24 -7.62 19.34
C VAL A 144 3.69 -6.36 20.09
N ALA A 145 4.76 -5.72 19.61
CA ALA A 145 5.26 -4.44 20.11
C ALA A 145 5.83 -3.65 18.93
N ARG A 146 5.85 -2.32 19.09
CA ARG A 146 6.51 -1.42 18.15
C ARG A 146 8.01 -1.63 18.24
N VAL A 147 8.70 -1.59 17.10
CA VAL A 147 10.15 -1.60 17.05
C VAL A 147 10.67 -0.54 16.07
N PRO A 148 11.88 -0.01 16.28
CA PRO A 148 12.50 0.87 15.29
C PRO A 148 12.69 0.17 13.94
N LEU A 149 12.53 0.92 12.85
CA LEU A 149 12.70 0.50 11.47
C LEU A 149 13.73 1.40 10.78
N ASP A 150 14.70 0.80 10.08
CA ASP A 150 15.63 1.54 9.23
C ASP A 150 15.08 1.65 7.80
N LEU A 151 14.33 2.73 7.55
CA LEU A 151 13.70 3.05 6.26
C LEU A 151 14.44 4.13 5.48
N SER A 152 15.70 4.39 5.83
CA SER A 152 16.52 5.40 5.17
C SER A 152 16.88 5.00 3.73
N GLY A 153 17.05 6.00 2.85
CA GLY A 153 17.54 5.78 1.48
C GLY A 153 16.51 5.27 0.46
N ILE A 154 15.23 5.17 0.82
CA ILE A 154 14.17 4.80 -0.13
C ILE A 154 13.79 6.03 -0.99
N PRO A 155 13.88 5.97 -2.33
CA PRO A 155 13.59 7.13 -3.20
C PRO A 155 12.17 7.68 -3.02
N GLY A 156 12.03 9.01 -3.06
CA GLY A 156 10.73 9.68 -2.94
C GLY A 156 10.14 9.67 -1.53
N THR A 157 10.95 9.34 -0.51
CA THR A 157 10.50 9.26 0.87
C THR A 157 11.43 10.00 1.84
N ALA A 158 10.93 10.28 3.03
CA ALA A 158 11.73 10.75 4.15
C ALA A 158 11.27 10.07 5.45
N PRO A 159 12.17 9.65 6.34
CA PRO A 159 11.78 9.12 7.65
C PRO A 159 11.20 10.24 8.52
N VAL A 160 10.19 9.91 9.33
CA VAL A 160 9.61 10.78 10.35
C VAL A 160 9.46 10.00 11.65
N ARG A 161 9.71 10.66 12.79
CA ARG A 161 9.54 9.99 14.08
C ARG A 161 8.07 9.93 14.44
N ARG A 162 7.66 8.84 15.10
CA ARG A 162 6.31 8.73 15.65
C ARG A 162 5.92 9.94 16.52
N SER A 163 6.85 10.42 17.35
CA SER A 163 6.62 11.58 18.23
C SER A 163 6.26 12.86 17.48
N ASP A 164 6.77 13.01 16.25
CA ASP A 164 6.49 14.17 15.40
C ASP A 164 5.05 14.10 14.80
N LEU A 165 4.40 12.93 14.90
CA LEU A 165 3.03 12.66 14.45
C LEU A 165 2.03 12.52 15.62
N GLU A 166 2.43 12.88 16.83
CA GLU A 166 1.52 12.87 17.98
C GLU A 166 0.40 13.91 17.80
N ASN A 167 -0.78 13.59 18.30
CA ASN A 167 -1.98 14.44 18.24
C ASN A 167 -2.63 14.64 16.86
N LEU A 168 -2.21 13.91 15.81
CA LEU A 168 -2.90 13.95 14.51
C LEU A 168 -4.30 13.32 14.51
N GLY A 169 -4.63 12.56 15.57
CA GLY A 169 -5.98 12.01 15.75
C GLY A 169 -7.04 13.07 16.07
N ALA A 170 -6.64 14.30 16.43
CA ALA A 170 -7.54 15.41 16.58
C ALA A 170 -7.70 16.16 15.25
N TRP A 171 -8.91 16.64 14.96
CA TRP A 171 -9.25 17.31 13.69
C TRP A 171 -8.33 18.53 13.39
N ASP A 172 -7.80 19.17 14.43
CA ASP A 172 -6.90 20.31 14.38
C ASP A 172 -5.41 19.94 14.21
N GLY A 173 -5.05 18.66 14.33
CA GLY A 173 -3.67 18.17 14.15
C GLY A 173 -3.19 18.23 12.69
N TRP A 174 -4.08 17.97 11.73
CA TRP A 174 -3.76 17.92 10.30
C TRP A 174 -3.29 19.25 9.69
N PRO A 175 -3.95 20.40 9.95
CA PRO A 175 -3.44 21.70 9.50
C PRO A 175 -2.01 21.97 9.99
N ARG A 176 -1.70 21.61 11.24
CA ARG A 176 -0.34 21.72 11.78
C ARG A 176 0.62 20.78 11.03
N PHE A 177 0.23 19.52 10.83
CA PHE A 177 1.04 18.57 10.08
C PHE A 177 1.40 19.08 8.69
N HIS A 178 0.44 19.56 7.91
CA HIS A 178 0.72 20.08 6.57
C HIS A 178 1.54 21.37 6.59
N ARG A 179 1.44 22.20 7.62
CA ARG A 179 2.34 23.35 7.77
C ARG A 179 3.77 22.91 8.06
N ASP A 180 3.94 21.89 8.91
CA ASP A 180 5.25 21.39 9.31
C ASP A 180 5.88 20.52 8.19
N PHE A 181 5.05 19.92 7.32
CA PHE A 181 5.42 19.09 6.16
C PHE A 181 4.65 19.51 4.88
N PRO A 182 4.93 20.67 4.27
CA PRO A 182 4.11 21.23 3.18
C PRO A 182 4.14 20.42 1.88
N ASP A 183 5.22 19.69 1.62
CA ASP A 183 5.42 18.93 0.38
C ASP A 183 5.16 17.43 0.54
N THR A 184 4.30 17.04 1.48
CA THR A 184 4.03 15.62 1.78
C THR A 184 2.76 15.09 1.11
N LYS A 185 2.77 13.79 0.76
CA LYS A 185 1.56 13.00 0.42
C LYS A 185 0.89 12.40 1.65
N GLY A 186 1.35 12.77 2.85
CA GLY A 186 0.95 12.18 4.11
C GLY A 186 2.07 11.32 4.72
N PHE A 187 1.70 10.40 5.60
CA PHE A 187 2.65 9.47 6.20
C PHE A 187 2.17 8.02 6.08
N MET A 188 3.12 7.11 6.03
CA MET A 188 2.91 5.68 5.94
C MET A 188 3.51 4.99 7.16
N LYS A 189 2.71 4.15 7.80
CA LYS A 189 3.13 3.22 8.85
C LYS A 189 3.10 1.82 8.29
N ILE A 190 4.06 0.99 8.72
CA ILE A 190 4.16 -0.40 8.27
C ILE A 190 4.38 -1.32 9.45
N THR A 191 3.96 -2.58 9.33
CA THR A 191 4.46 -3.65 10.20
C THR A 191 5.88 -4.04 9.81
N ARG A 192 6.61 -4.73 10.70
CA ARG A 192 7.74 -5.55 10.28
C ARG A 192 7.26 -6.59 9.26
N PRO A 193 7.83 -6.64 8.05
CA PRO A 193 7.49 -7.69 7.09
C PRO A 193 7.92 -9.05 7.64
N VAL A 194 7.06 -10.04 7.45
CA VAL A 194 7.41 -11.45 7.70
C VAL A 194 7.54 -12.19 6.39
N LEU A 195 8.42 -13.17 6.38
CA LEU A 195 8.75 -13.97 5.22
C LEU A 195 8.24 -15.41 5.42
N SER A 196 7.91 -16.09 4.33
CA SER A 196 7.80 -17.55 4.35
C SER A 196 9.15 -18.18 4.74
N GLU A 197 9.13 -19.44 5.19
CA GLU A 197 10.31 -20.17 5.63
C GLU A 197 11.41 -20.25 4.56
N ASP A 198 11.02 -20.43 3.30
CA ASP A 198 11.90 -20.40 2.12
C ASP A 198 12.27 -18.99 1.63
N ARG A 199 11.76 -17.94 2.31
CA ARG A 199 11.95 -16.51 2.00
C ARG A 199 11.52 -16.11 0.58
N SER A 200 10.61 -16.87 -0.04
CA SER A 200 10.08 -16.60 -1.37
C SER A 200 8.85 -15.69 -1.36
N VAL A 201 8.13 -15.63 -0.24
CA VAL A 201 6.94 -14.79 -0.04
C VAL A 201 7.18 -13.85 1.12
N ALA A 202 6.71 -12.60 1.01
CA ALA A 202 6.63 -11.66 2.11
C ALA A 202 5.18 -11.20 2.34
N LEU A 203 4.86 -10.93 3.60
CA LEU A 203 3.59 -10.32 4.01
C LEU A 203 3.89 -9.05 4.79
N ILE A 204 3.24 -7.95 4.43
CA ILE A 204 3.34 -6.66 5.11
C ILE A 204 1.96 -6.00 5.19
N TYR A 205 1.67 -5.40 6.34
CA TYR A 205 0.54 -4.51 6.50
C TYR A 205 1.01 -3.05 6.46
N VAL A 206 0.30 -2.24 5.70
CA VAL A 206 0.59 -0.83 5.46
C VAL A 206 -0.63 0.00 5.79
N ALA A 207 -0.43 1.09 6.51
CA ALA A 207 -1.43 2.11 6.75
C ALA A 207 -0.92 3.46 6.25
N HIS A 208 -1.65 4.08 5.33
CA HIS A 208 -1.35 5.41 4.79
C HIS A 208 -2.39 6.41 5.30
N TYR A 209 -1.91 7.58 5.70
CA TYR A 209 -2.72 8.67 6.22
C TYR A 209 -2.34 9.96 5.50
N CYS A 210 -3.32 10.64 4.94
CA CYS A 210 -3.19 11.87 4.14
C CYS A 210 -4.12 13.00 4.61
N GLY A 211 -4.97 12.76 5.62
CA GLY A 211 -5.92 13.73 6.14
C GLY A 211 -6.86 13.11 7.19
N PRO A 212 -7.74 13.91 7.82
CA PRO A 212 -8.66 13.43 8.86
C PRO A 212 -9.68 12.41 8.34
N LEU A 213 -9.96 12.43 7.04
CA LEU A 213 -10.86 11.50 6.34
C LEU A 213 -10.14 10.79 5.18
N CYS A 214 -8.82 10.85 5.16
CA CYS A 214 -8.00 10.29 4.09
C CYS A 214 -7.02 9.33 4.74
N ALA A 215 -7.46 8.09 4.90
CA ALA A 215 -6.61 7.04 5.40
C ALA A 215 -7.05 5.68 4.88
N VAL A 216 -6.09 4.80 4.63
CA VAL A 216 -6.33 3.44 4.14
C VAL A 216 -5.39 2.46 4.82
N GLY A 217 -5.90 1.29 5.17
CA GLY A 217 -5.13 0.15 5.62
C GLY A 217 -5.19 -0.97 4.60
N MET A 218 -4.05 -1.55 4.24
CA MET A 218 -3.96 -2.63 3.27
C MET A 218 -2.95 -3.70 3.68
N MET A 219 -3.29 -4.95 3.39
CA MET A 219 -2.38 -6.08 3.48
C MET A 219 -1.81 -6.36 2.09
N LEU A 220 -0.50 -6.53 2.00
CA LEU A 220 0.22 -6.75 0.75
C LEU A 220 0.99 -8.05 0.82
N ARG A 221 0.80 -8.91 -0.18
CA ARG A 221 1.57 -10.13 -0.39
C ARG A 221 2.55 -9.89 -1.52
N LEU A 222 3.84 -10.12 -1.26
CA LEU A 222 4.90 -9.99 -2.23
C LEU A 222 5.54 -11.35 -2.50
N GLU A 223 6.06 -11.52 -3.71
CA GLU A 223 6.89 -12.67 -4.09
C GLU A 223 8.27 -12.17 -4.49
N ARG A 224 9.29 -12.95 -4.11
CA ARG A 224 10.68 -12.73 -4.49
C ARG A 224 10.96 -13.38 -5.84
N SER A 225 11.57 -12.61 -6.73
CA SER A 225 12.04 -13.06 -8.04
C SER A 225 13.53 -12.79 -8.19
N ALA A 226 14.12 -13.16 -9.33
CA ALA A 226 15.49 -12.79 -9.68
C ALA A 226 15.69 -11.26 -9.77
N GLN A 227 14.61 -10.51 -10.02
CA GLN A 227 14.60 -9.05 -10.11
C GLN A 227 14.30 -8.35 -8.77
N GLY A 228 14.11 -9.12 -7.69
CA GLY A 228 13.74 -8.58 -6.38
C GLY A 228 12.28 -8.85 -6.02
N TRP A 229 11.76 -8.07 -5.08
CA TRP A 229 10.40 -8.20 -4.56
C TRP A 229 9.38 -7.56 -5.51
N ARG A 230 8.20 -8.18 -5.61
CA ARG A 230 7.08 -7.65 -6.37
C ARG A 230 5.78 -7.89 -5.62
N VAL A 231 4.93 -6.88 -5.51
CA VAL A 231 3.55 -7.04 -5.02
C VAL A 231 2.77 -7.92 -6.00
N VAL A 232 2.24 -9.03 -5.52
CA VAL A 232 1.46 -9.99 -6.33
C VAL A 232 -0.01 -10.05 -5.92
N ALA A 233 -0.34 -9.57 -4.72
CA ALA A 233 -1.71 -9.40 -4.28
C ALA A 233 -1.82 -8.27 -3.25
N GLU A 234 -2.94 -7.56 -3.30
CA GLU A 234 -3.32 -6.51 -2.36
C GLU A 234 -4.70 -6.83 -1.77
N LYS A 235 -4.88 -6.50 -0.50
CA LYS A 235 -6.18 -6.61 0.17
C LYS A 235 -6.40 -5.38 1.04
N GLY A 236 -7.36 -4.53 0.65
CA GLY A 236 -7.87 -3.46 1.49
C GLY A 236 -8.48 -4.02 2.78
N VAL A 237 -8.10 -3.43 3.91
CA VAL A 237 -8.53 -3.81 5.26
C VAL A 237 -9.58 -2.82 5.78
N TRP A 238 -9.32 -1.53 5.64
CA TRP A 238 -10.23 -0.44 6.00
C TRP A 238 -9.91 0.81 5.18
N VAL A 239 -10.87 1.72 5.14
CA VAL A 239 -10.77 3.08 4.57
C VAL A 239 -11.51 4.03 5.52
N SER A 240 -10.95 5.21 5.72
CA SER A 240 -11.58 6.30 6.49
C SER A 240 -12.39 7.23 5.60
#